data_AF-A0A7S1DG18-F1
#
_entry.id   AF-A0A7S1DG18-F1
#
_cell.length_a   1.000
_cell.length_b   1.000
_cell.length_c   1.000
_cell.angle_alpha   90.00
_cell.angle_beta   90.00
_cell.angle_gamma   90.00
#
_symmetry.space_group_name_H-M   'P 1'
#
loop_
_entity.id
_entity.type
_entity.pdbx_description
1 polymer ?
#
loop_
_entity_poly.entity_id
_entity_poly.type
_entity_poly.pdbx_seq_one_letter_code
_entity_poly.pdbx_strand_id
1 'polypeptide(L)'
;MLGSEKESPDQGTHPNENFAREVLQLFSIGLVQLNADGTPKLDAAGKPQPTYDESVIKGLSKAFSGWSFGGLDNNNPDQFRDHDENIESLWTQPMKAWASFHSPGEKKLLDGKLLPAGQTPEKDMADALDIIFLHPNVPPFFAKQLIQRLVTS
;
A
#
# COMPACT_ATOMS: atom_id res chain seq x y z
N MET A 1 1.05 0.48 -7.07
CA MET A 1 1.08 1.91 -7.44
C MET A 1 1.90 2.05 -8.73
N LEU A 2 1.89 3.22 -9.37
CA LEU A 2 2.35 3.51 -10.74
C LEU A 2 3.37 2.53 -11.30
N GLY A 3 2.96 1.79 -12.34
CA GLY A 3 3.81 0.84 -13.06
C GLY A 3 4.12 -0.46 -12.33
N SER A 4 3.64 -0.67 -11.09
CA SER A 4 3.86 -1.92 -10.35
C SER A 4 3.00 -3.04 -10.91
N GLU A 5 3.64 -4.09 -11.38
CA GLU A 5 3.01 -5.26 -11.98
C GLU A 5 2.76 -6.39 -10.98
N LYS A 6 1.82 -7.26 -11.32
CA LYS A 6 1.63 -8.57 -10.68
C LYS A 6 2.91 -9.41 -10.72
N GLU A 7 2.96 -10.40 -9.85
CA GLU A 7 4.04 -11.38 -9.83
C GLU A 7 4.16 -12.17 -11.13
N SER A 8 5.41 -12.48 -11.51
CA SER A 8 5.74 -13.40 -12.59
C SER A 8 6.70 -14.48 -12.06
N PRO A 9 6.21 -15.72 -11.80
CA PRO A 9 7.05 -16.81 -11.32
C PRO A 9 8.21 -17.12 -12.25
N ASP A 10 7.99 -17.06 -13.57
CA ASP A 10 9.00 -17.38 -14.58
C ASP A 10 10.14 -16.36 -14.61
N GLN A 11 9.84 -15.09 -14.29
CA GLN A 11 10.82 -14.01 -14.25
C GLN A 11 11.34 -13.72 -12.84
N GLY A 12 10.77 -14.38 -11.81
CA GLY A 12 11.09 -14.12 -10.41
C GLY A 12 10.68 -12.72 -9.92
N THR A 13 9.79 -12.02 -10.63
CA THR A 13 9.36 -10.66 -10.28
C THR A 13 8.11 -10.68 -9.40
N HIS A 14 7.96 -9.63 -8.59
CA HIS A 14 6.82 -9.43 -7.70
C HIS A 14 6.45 -7.93 -7.68
N PRO A 15 5.23 -7.59 -7.24
CA PRO A 15 4.82 -6.20 -7.14
C PRO A 15 5.77 -5.38 -6.26
N ASN A 16 6.08 -4.17 -6.72
CA ASN A 16 6.94 -3.23 -6.02
C ASN A 16 6.36 -2.88 -4.64
N GLU A 17 7.18 -3.04 -3.61
CA GLU A 17 6.80 -2.90 -2.20
C GLU A 17 6.91 -1.47 -1.67
N ASN A 18 7.59 -0.55 -2.38
CA ASN A 18 7.93 0.78 -1.86
C ASN A 18 6.68 1.54 -1.40
N PHE A 19 5.62 1.58 -2.22
CA PHE A 19 4.38 2.25 -1.82
C PHE A 19 3.74 1.62 -0.58
N ALA A 20 3.71 0.29 -0.50
CA ALA A 20 3.18 -0.41 0.67
C ALA A 20 4.00 -0.10 1.93
N ARG A 21 5.33 0.00 1.81
CA ARG A 21 6.20 0.42 2.92
C ARG A 21 5.94 1.87 3.31
N GLU A 22 5.92 2.78 2.35
CA GLU A 22 5.75 4.21 2.62
C GLU A 22 4.38 4.52 3.24
N VAL A 23 3.29 3.99 2.67
CA VAL A 23 1.93 4.23 3.18
C VAL A 23 1.78 3.73 4.61
N LEU A 24 2.39 2.59 4.96
CA LEU A 24 2.36 2.07 6.33
C LEU A 24 3.33 2.83 7.25
N GLN A 25 4.61 2.88 6.91
CA GLN A 25 5.69 3.33 7.81
C GLN A 25 5.70 4.84 8.02
N LEU A 26 5.46 5.60 6.95
CA LEU A 26 5.69 7.04 6.96
C LEU A 26 4.38 7.80 7.19
N PHE A 27 3.26 7.27 6.67
CA PHE A 27 2.03 8.03 6.58
C PHE A 27 0.89 7.54 7.47
N SER A 28 0.85 6.25 7.83
CA SER A 28 -0.34 5.69 8.50
C SER A 28 -0.06 5.14 9.89
N ILE A 29 0.80 4.13 10.02
CA ILE A 29 0.88 3.32 11.24
C ILE A 29 2.29 3.19 11.79
N GLY A 30 3.35 3.56 11.08
CA GLY A 30 4.71 3.38 11.57
C GLY A 30 5.13 1.91 11.71
N LEU A 31 6.30 1.70 12.32
CA LEU A 31 6.92 0.38 12.50
C LEU A 31 6.61 -0.29 13.83
N VAL A 32 6.08 0.48 14.79
CA VAL A 32 5.92 0.05 16.19
C VAL A 32 4.49 0.31 16.63
N GLN A 33 3.87 -0.70 17.24
CA GLN A 33 2.55 -0.54 17.83
C GLN A 33 2.59 0.44 19.00
N LEU A 34 1.58 1.28 19.11
CA LEU A 34 1.45 2.33 20.12
C LEU A 34 0.23 2.08 21.00
N ASN A 35 0.34 2.51 22.24
CA ASN A 35 -0.80 2.77 23.10
C ASN A 35 -1.52 4.05 22.64
N ALA A 36 -2.72 4.29 23.17
CA ALA A 36 -3.50 5.48 22.84
C ALA A 36 -2.79 6.79 23.23
N ASP A 37 -1.89 6.76 24.21
CA ASP A 37 -1.05 7.90 24.61
C ASP A 37 0.21 8.09 23.74
N GLY A 38 0.40 7.27 22.70
CA GLY A 38 1.53 7.35 21.78
C GLY A 38 2.82 6.69 22.30
N THR A 39 2.80 6.03 23.45
CA THR A 39 3.92 5.23 23.95
C THR A 39 4.00 3.87 23.23
N PRO A 40 5.21 3.31 23.00
CA PRO A 40 5.34 1.98 22.40
C PRO A 40 4.67 0.88 23.24
N LYS A 41 3.92 -0.02 22.58
CA LYS A 41 3.51 -1.30 23.17
C LYS A 41 4.72 -2.23 23.23
N LEU A 42 5.00 -2.75 24.42
CA LEU A 42 6.12 -3.65 24.67
C LEU A 42 5.64 -5.10 24.80
N ASP A 43 6.46 -6.05 24.37
CA ASP A 43 6.24 -7.48 24.60
C ASP A 43 6.66 -7.89 26.03
N ALA A 44 6.54 -9.19 26.34
CA ALA A 44 6.94 -9.73 27.64
C ALA A 44 8.44 -9.58 27.97
N ALA A 45 9.28 -9.34 26.95
CA ALA A 45 10.71 -9.07 27.09
C ALA A 45 11.04 -7.57 27.14
N GLY A 46 10.02 -6.69 27.17
CA GLY A 46 10.19 -5.24 27.18
C GLY A 46 10.59 -4.64 25.83
N LYS A 47 10.44 -5.38 24.73
CA LYS A 47 10.79 -4.89 23.38
C LYS A 47 9.56 -4.32 22.66
N PRO A 48 9.70 -3.23 21.89
CA PRO A 48 8.60 -2.71 21.09
C PRO A 48 8.05 -3.75 20.11
N GLN A 49 6.73 -3.88 20.07
CA GLN A 49 6.04 -4.81 19.17
C GLN A 49 5.95 -4.20 17.77
N PRO A 50 6.33 -4.94 16.70
CA PRO A 50 6.19 -4.45 15.34
C PRO A 50 4.71 -4.32 14.94
N THR A 51 4.39 -3.34 14.11
CA THR A 51 3.03 -3.16 13.55
C THR A 51 2.66 -4.25 12.55
N TYR A 52 3.64 -4.80 11.84
CA TYR A 52 3.44 -5.82 10.82
C TYR A 52 4.76 -6.52 10.49
N ASP A 53 4.67 -7.58 9.69
CA ASP A 53 5.81 -8.29 9.13
C ASP A 53 5.87 -8.17 7.60
N GLU A 54 6.90 -8.76 7.02
CA GLU A 54 7.12 -8.75 5.57
C GLU A 54 5.95 -9.35 4.76
N SER A 55 5.20 -10.30 5.34
CA SER A 55 4.07 -10.91 4.64
C SER A 55 2.94 -9.91 4.36
N VAL A 56 2.76 -8.92 5.25
CA VAL A 56 1.79 -7.83 5.07
C VAL A 56 2.22 -6.88 3.96
N ILE A 57 3.53 -6.56 3.87
CA ILE A 57 4.05 -5.71 2.79
C ILE A 57 3.81 -6.35 1.43
N LYS A 58 4.03 -7.66 1.32
CA LYS A 58 3.76 -8.43 0.10
C LYS A 58 2.28 -8.49 -0.23
N GLY A 59 1.40 -8.63 0.77
CA GLY A 59 -0.04 -8.58 0.53
C GLY A 59 -0.52 -7.22 0.03
N LEU A 60 -0.02 -6.13 0.65
CA LEU A 60 -0.36 -4.77 0.22
C LEU A 60 0.25 -4.41 -1.14
N SER A 61 1.47 -4.85 -1.44
CA SER A 61 2.08 -4.60 -2.75
C SER A 61 1.26 -5.25 -3.88
N LYS A 62 0.73 -6.45 -3.63
CA LYS A 62 -0.25 -7.10 -4.51
C LYS A 62 -1.56 -6.31 -4.61
N ALA A 63 -2.12 -5.85 -3.49
CA ALA A 63 -3.36 -5.05 -3.48
C ALA A 63 -3.23 -3.75 -4.29
N PHE A 64 -2.03 -3.16 -4.31
CA PHE A 64 -1.76 -1.94 -5.06
C PHE A 64 -1.20 -2.18 -6.47
N SER A 65 -1.00 -3.42 -6.92
CA SER A 65 -0.46 -3.71 -8.27
C SER A 65 -1.46 -3.38 -9.39
N GLY A 66 -0.99 -3.24 -10.63
CA GLY A 66 -1.84 -3.05 -11.81
C GLY A 66 -2.45 -1.66 -11.91
N TRP A 67 -1.69 -0.61 -11.62
CA TRP A 67 -2.13 0.79 -11.78
C TRP A 67 -1.11 1.58 -12.59
N SER A 68 -1.58 2.33 -13.59
CA SER A 68 -0.75 3.20 -14.42
C SER A 68 -1.41 4.57 -14.62
N PHE A 69 -0.81 5.45 -15.41
CA PHE A 69 -1.31 6.80 -15.68
C PHE A 69 -2.76 6.81 -16.18
N GLY A 70 -3.46 7.89 -15.84
CA GLY A 70 -4.76 8.19 -16.43
C GLY A 70 -4.61 8.59 -17.89
N GLY A 71 -5.65 8.37 -18.71
CA GLY A 71 -5.65 8.77 -20.12
C GLY A 71 -5.02 7.77 -21.11
N LEU A 72 -4.35 6.71 -20.62
CA LEU A 72 -3.88 5.61 -21.45
C LEU A 72 -5.05 4.69 -21.90
N ASP A 73 -4.84 4.01 -23.03
CA ASP A 73 -5.77 3.01 -23.56
C ASP A 73 -5.48 1.63 -22.96
N ASN A 74 -6.29 1.22 -21.99
CA ASN A 74 -6.18 -0.09 -21.33
C ASN A 74 -6.45 -1.29 -22.25
N ASN A 75 -6.94 -1.07 -23.47
CA ASN A 75 -7.05 -2.15 -24.47
C ASN A 75 -5.71 -2.45 -25.15
N ASN A 76 -4.74 -1.55 -25.04
CA ASN A 76 -3.38 -1.76 -25.51
C ASN A 76 -2.44 -2.08 -24.32
N PRO A 77 -2.15 -3.37 -24.04
CA PRO A 77 -1.33 -3.76 -22.89
C PRO A 77 0.08 -3.17 -22.91
N ASP A 78 0.63 -2.83 -24.08
CA ASP A 78 1.98 -2.27 -24.21
C ASP A 78 2.05 -0.90 -23.54
N GLN A 79 0.97 -0.11 -23.60
CA GLN A 79 0.92 1.22 -22.98
C GLN A 79 1.07 1.19 -21.45
N PHE A 80 0.88 0.04 -20.80
CA PHE A 80 1.20 -0.08 -19.37
C PHE A 80 2.67 0.24 -19.09
N ARG A 81 3.58 -0.17 -20.00
CA ARG A 81 5.04 0.02 -19.88
C ARG A 81 5.57 1.11 -20.81
N ASP A 82 5.01 1.16 -22.02
CA ASP A 82 5.55 1.93 -23.15
C ASP A 82 4.59 3.08 -23.50
N HIS A 83 4.79 4.23 -22.88
CA HIS A 83 4.06 5.46 -23.18
C HIS A 83 4.98 6.68 -23.01
N ASP A 84 4.60 7.80 -23.64
CA ASP A 84 5.34 9.05 -23.51
C ASP A 84 4.91 9.81 -22.24
N GLU A 85 5.73 9.71 -21.20
CA GLU A 85 5.53 10.41 -19.92
C GLU A 85 5.62 11.94 -20.05
N ASN A 86 6.05 12.50 -21.19
CA ASN A 86 6.03 13.96 -21.40
C ASN A 86 4.62 14.50 -21.71
N ILE A 87 3.63 13.62 -21.91
CA ILE A 87 2.25 14.01 -22.15
C ILE A 87 1.62 14.51 -20.84
N GLU A 88 1.38 15.82 -20.74
CA GLU A 88 0.85 16.49 -19.53
C GLU A 88 -0.49 15.90 -19.04
N SER A 89 -1.35 15.44 -19.95
CA SER A 89 -2.64 14.86 -19.57
C SER A 89 -2.49 13.57 -18.74
N LEU A 90 -1.38 12.83 -18.88
CA LEU A 90 -1.14 11.62 -18.09
C LEU A 90 -0.97 11.94 -16.59
N TRP A 91 -0.40 13.10 -16.27
CA TRP A 91 -0.11 13.53 -14.89
C TRP A 91 -1.27 14.26 -14.20
N THR A 92 -2.27 14.69 -14.96
CA THR A 92 -3.40 15.47 -14.42
C THR A 92 -4.67 14.64 -14.28
N GLN A 93 -4.70 13.44 -14.86
CA GLN A 93 -5.82 12.50 -14.75
C GLN A 93 -5.58 11.50 -13.60
N PRO A 94 -6.64 11.06 -12.89
CA PRO A 94 -6.51 9.98 -11.93
C PRO A 94 -5.92 8.72 -12.57
N MET A 95 -5.06 8.02 -11.83
CA MET A 95 -4.54 6.73 -12.24
C MET A 95 -5.68 5.77 -12.59
N LYS A 96 -5.43 4.89 -13.56
CA LYS A 96 -6.38 3.88 -13.99
C LYS A 96 -5.88 2.49 -13.65
N ALA A 97 -6.80 1.61 -13.28
CA ALA A 97 -6.54 0.22 -12.98
C ALA A 97 -6.45 -0.63 -14.25
N TRP A 98 -5.50 -1.56 -14.27
CA TRP A 98 -5.22 -2.47 -15.36
C TRP A 98 -5.27 -3.91 -14.84
N ALA A 99 -6.44 -4.54 -14.99
CA ALA A 99 -6.68 -5.88 -14.45
C ALA A 99 -5.68 -6.94 -14.95
N SER A 100 -5.18 -6.82 -16.19
CA SER A 100 -4.17 -7.73 -16.75
C SER A 100 -2.82 -7.70 -16.01
N PHE A 101 -2.51 -6.60 -15.34
CA PHE A 101 -1.26 -6.37 -14.59
C PHE A 101 -1.47 -6.39 -13.07
N HIS A 102 -2.67 -6.71 -12.59
CA HIS A 102 -2.98 -6.82 -11.17
C HIS A 102 -2.83 -8.25 -10.65
N SER A 103 -2.36 -8.39 -9.42
CA SER A 103 -2.18 -9.69 -8.76
C SER A 103 -3.53 -10.32 -8.41
N PRO A 104 -3.89 -11.48 -8.99
CA PRO A 104 -5.21 -12.08 -8.76
C PRO A 104 -5.28 -12.90 -7.46
N GLY A 105 -4.15 -13.16 -6.80
CA GLY A 105 -4.08 -14.03 -5.63
C GLY A 105 -4.72 -13.43 -4.39
N GLU A 106 -4.96 -14.27 -3.38
CA GLU A 106 -5.30 -13.83 -2.02
C GLU A 106 -4.17 -12.97 -1.43
N LYS A 107 -4.54 -11.99 -0.60
CA LYS A 107 -3.61 -11.00 -0.05
C LYS A 107 -3.75 -10.94 1.46
N LYS A 108 -2.69 -11.31 2.18
CA LYS A 108 -2.64 -11.20 3.64
C LYS A 108 -2.22 -9.79 4.04
N LEU A 109 -3.06 -9.10 4.80
CA LEU A 109 -2.84 -7.73 5.25
C LEU A 109 -2.69 -7.65 6.78
N LEU A 110 -2.89 -6.45 7.34
CA LEU A 110 -2.76 -6.15 8.77
C LEU A 110 -3.71 -6.99 9.64
N ASP A 111 -3.27 -7.30 10.87
CA ASP A 111 -4.04 -8.01 11.90
C ASP A 111 -4.66 -9.34 11.44
N GLY A 112 -4.02 -10.02 10.48
CA GLY A 112 -4.49 -11.29 9.95
C GLY A 112 -5.69 -11.18 8.99
N LYS A 113 -6.08 -9.96 8.60
CA LYS A 113 -7.12 -9.76 7.57
C LYS A 113 -6.63 -10.25 6.22
N LEU A 114 -7.57 -10.77 5.42
CA LEU A 114 -7.31 -11.30 4.07
C LEU A 114 -8.19 -10.56 3.07
N LEU A 115 -7.63 -10.24 1.91
CA LEU A 115 -8.42 -9.93 0.72
C LEU A 115 -8.56 -11.21 -0.13
N PRO A 116 -9.77 -11.60 -0.52
CA PRO A 116 -9.99 -12.82 -1.29
C PRO A 116 -9.33 -12.74 -2.67
N ALA A 117 -9.01 -13.91 -3.24
CA ALA A 117 -8.53 -14.00 -4.61
C ALA A 117 -9.61 -13.54 -5.63
N GLY A 118 -9.16 -13.02 -6.77
CA GLY A 118 -10.02 -12.67 -7.90
C GLY A 118 -10.80 -11.37 -7.78
N GLN A 119 -10.53 -10.52 -6.78
CA GLN A 119 -11.08 -9.17 -6.73
C GLN A 119 -10.52 -8.30 -7.87
N THR A 120 -11.25 -7.22 -8.20
CA THR A 120 -10.74 -6.21 -9.14
C THR A 120 -9.68 -5.34 -8.47
N PRO A 121 -8.78 -4.71 -9.24
CA PRO A 121 -7.73 -3.85 -8.67
C PRO A 121 -8.30 -2.71 -7.81
N GLU A 122 -9.45 -2.15 -8.19
CA GLU A 122 -10.13 -1.08 -7.47
C GLU A 122 -10.70 -1.57 -6.13
N LYS A 123 -11.30 -2.76 -6.13
CA LYS A 123 -11.87 -3.37 -4.92
C LYS A 123 -10.76 -3.71 -3.92
N ASP A 124 -9.67 -4.31 -4.40
CA ASP A 124 -8.52 -4.62 -3.54
C ASP A 124 -7.86 -3.36 -2.98
N MET A 125 -7.74 -2.29 -3.78
CA MET A 125 -7.22 -1.01 -3.30
C MET A 125 -8.13 -0.40 -2.23
N ALA A 126 -9.44 -0.37 -2.47
CA ALA A 126 -10.41 0.19 -1.52
C ALA A 126 -10.38 -0.57 -0.18
N ASP A 127 -10.44 -1.91 -0.22
CA ASP A 127 -10.42 -2.74 0.98
C ASP A 127 -9.09 -2.60 1.75
N ALA A 128 -7.96 -2.53 1.03
CA ALA A 128 -6.65 -2.32 1.63
C ALA A 128 -6.57 -0.97 2.37
N LEU A 129 -7.09 0.11 1.76
CA LEU A 129 -7.13 1.43 2.38
C LEU A 129 -8.03 1.46 3.61
N ASP A 130 -9.21 0.82 3.56
CA ASP A 130 -10.09 0.69 4.73
C ASP A 130 -9.41 -0.05 5.88
N ILE A 131 -8.69 -1.13 5.56
CA ILE A 131 -7.93 -1.90 6.56
C ILE A 131 -6.83 -1.06 7.21
N ILE A 132 -6.10 -0.26 6.43
CA ILE A 132 -5.08 0.65 6.95
C ILE A 132 -5.73 1.71 7.83
N PHE A 133 -6.78 2.39 7.34
CA PHE A 133 -7.44 3.49 8.04
C PHE A 133 -8.03 3.05 9.39
N LEU A 134 -8.62 1.86 9.44
CA LEU A 134 -9.22 1.30 10.66
C LEU A 134 -8.20 0.72 11.65
N HIS A 135 -6.90 0.75 11.33
CA HIS A 135 -5.88 0.19 12.21
C HIS A 135 -5.71 1.05 13.49
N PRO A 136 -5.70 0.45 14.70
CA PRO A 136 -5.66 1.20 15.96
C PRO A 136 -4.44 2.10 16.16
N ASN A 137 -3.38 1.88 15.37
CA ASN A 137 -2.18 2.70 15.44
C ASN A 137 -2.27 4.01 14.64
N VAL A 138 -3.23 4.15 13.73
CA VAL A 138 -3.39 5.37 12.91
C VAL A 138 -3.61 6.61 13.78
N PRO A 139 -4.57 6.64 14.73
CA PRO A 139 -4.80 7.84 15.53
C PRO A 139 -3.58 8.30 16.36
N PRO A 140 -2.91 7.47 17.17
CA PRO A 140 -1.76 7.91 17.95
C PRO A 140 -0.55 8.23 17.08
N PHE A 141 -0.33 7.50 15.97
CA PHE A 141 0.76 7.79 15.03
C PHE A 141 0.60 9.19 14.43
N PHE A 142 -0.58 9.48 13.88
CA PHE A 142 -0.86 10.75 13.23
C PHE A 142 -0.81 11.93 14.22
N ALA A 143 -1.45 11.78 15.39
CA ALA A 143 -1.45 12.81 16.43
C ALA A 143 -0.02 13.17 16.88
N LYS A 144 0.83 12.15 17.08
CA LYS A 144 2.23 12.35 17.44
C LYS A 144 3.00 13.14 16.37
N GLN A 145 2.82 12.81 15.10
CA GLN A 145 3.47 13.53 13.99
C GLN A 145 3.05 15.00 13.91
N LEU A 146 1.75 15.28 14.10
CA LEU A 146 1.25 16.65 14.12
C LEU A 146 1.82 17.45 15.29
N ILE A 147 1.80 16.89 16.51
CA ILE A 147 2.34 17.56 17.70
C ILE A 147 3.83 17.89 17.48
N GLN A 148 4.62 16.94 17.01
CA GLN A 148 6.06 17.12 16.77
C GLN A 148 6.38 18.19 15.73
N ARG A 149 5.50 18.43 14.75
CA ARG A 149 5.74 19.36 13.65
C ARG A 149 5.10 20.72 13.83
N LEU A 150 4.02 20.80 14.60
CA LEU A 150 3.16 21.99 14.69
C LEU A 150 3.21 22.67 16.07
N VAL A 151 3.74 22.01 17.10
CA VAL A 151 3.90 22.63 18.43
C VAL A 151 5.35 23.08 18.61
N THR A 152 5.52 24.39 18.80
CA THR A 152 6.81 25.01 19.13
C THR A 152 6.78 25.51 20.57
N SER A 153 7.84 25.25 21.32
CA SER A 153 8.03 25.67 22.73
C SER A 153 8.58 27.08 22.85
#